data_AF-A0A942PK96-F1
#
_entry.id   AF-A0A942PK96-F1
#
_cell.length_a   1.000
_cell.length_b   1.000
_cell.length_c   1.000
_cell.angle_alpha   90.00
_cell.angle_beta   90.00
_cell.angle_gamma   90.00
#
_symmetry.space_group_name_H-M   'P 1'
#
loop_
_entity.id
_entity.type
_entity.pdbx_description
1 polymer ?
#
loop_
_entity_poly.entity_id
_entity_poly.type
_entity_poly.pdbx_seq_one_letter_code
_entity_poly.pdbx_strand_id
1 'polypeptide(L)' 'MNFLVQLGNWNWFIVGGLLLALEVIVPGTFMLWLGLAAIATGVIGWIVSMSWQVQIVIFAILSVI' A
#
# COMPACT_ATOMS: atom_id res chain seq x y z
N MET A 1 -1.98 22.50 -6.24
CA MET A 1 -2.90 21.42 -5.82
C MET A 1 -2.07 20.19 -5.47
N ASN A 2 -2.05 19.73 -4.21
CA ASN A 2 -1.31 18.53 -3.78
C ASN A 2 -2.28 17.34 -3.62
N PHE A 3 -2.66 16.72 -4.73
CA PHE A 3 -3.61 15.60 -4.77
C PHE A 3 -3.19 14.41 -3.88
N LEU A 4 -1.90 14.11 -3.83
CA LEU A 4 -1.34 13.03 -3.01
C LEU A 4 -1.54 13.26 -1.51
N VAL A 5 -1.50 14.51 -1.06
CA VAL A 5 -1.71 14.87 0.34
C VAL A 5 -3.21 14.82 0.70
N GLN A 6 -4.09 15.15 -0.26
CA GLN A 6 -5.55 15.09 -0.05
C GLN A 6 -6.09 13.65 0.04
N LEU A 7 -5.51 12.72 -0.70
CA LEU A 7 -5.92 11.31 -0.68
C LEU A 7 -5.55 10.59 0.62
N GLY A 8 -4.46 10.99 1.29
CA GLY A 8 -3.99 10.37 2.53
C GLY A 8 -3.85 8.86 2.39
N ASN A 9 -4.59 8.11 3.21
CA ASN A 9 -4.53 6.64 3.24
C ASN A 9 -5.04 5.98 1.96
N TRP A 10 -5.86 6.67 1.16
CA TRP A 10 -6.35 6.14 -0.12
C TRP A 10 -5.22 5.85 -1.12
N ASN A 11 -4.08 6.53 -0.98
CA ASN A 11 -2.88 6.26 -1.78
C ASN A 11 -2.47 4.78 -1.69
N TRP A 12 -2.57 4.17 -0.50
CA TRP A 12 -2.16 2.78 -0.29
C TRP A 12 -3.07 1.77 -1.00
N PHE A 13 -4.37 2.05 -1.07
CA PHE A 13 -5.31 1.22 -1.81
C PHE A 13 -5.09 1.32 -3.32
N ILE A 14 -4.75 2.52 -3.82
CA ILE A 14 -4.39 2.72 -5.23
C ILE A 14 -3.11 1.95 -5.56
N VAL A 15 -2.07 2.09 -4.75
CA VAL A 15 -0.79 1.36 -4.92
C VAL A 15 -1.02 -0.15 -4.85
N GLY A 16 -1.77 -0.63 -3.86
CA GLY A 16 -2.08 -2.05 -3.72
C GLY A 16 -2.87 -2.61 -4.90
N GLY A 17 -3.89 -1.89 -5.35
CA GLY A 17 -4.67 -2.25 -6.54
C GLY A 17 -3.82 -2.30 -7.81
N LEU A 18 -2.90 -1.35 -8.01
CA LEU A 18 -1.98 -1.34 -9.14
C LEU A 18 -1.02 -2.54 -9.11
N LEU A 19 -0.46 -2.87 -7.95
CA LEU A 19 0.44 -4.02 -7.80
C LEU A 19 -0.28 -5.35 -8.07
N LEU A 20 -1.51 -5.52 -7.56
CA LEU A 20 -2.33 -6.69 -7.84
C LEU A 20 -2.73 -6.77 -9.32
N ALA A 21 -3.03 -5.64 -9.96
CA ALA A 21 -3.33 -5.60 -11.40
C ALA A 21 -2.09 -5.99 -12.24
N LEU A 22 -0.89 -5.54 -11.84
CA LEU A 22 0.35 -5.92 -12.51
C LEU A 22 0.64 -7.41 -12.39
N GLU A 23 0.35 -8.03 -11.24
CA GLU A 23 0.48 -9.48 -11.04
C GLU A 23 -0.39 -10.29 -12.02
N VAL A 24 -1.61 -9.80 -12.33
CA VAL A 24 -2.49 -10.45 -13.32
C VAL A 24 -1.90 -10.40 -14.73
N ILE A 25 -1.16 -9.34 -15.07
CA ILE A 25 -0.51 -9.17 -16.37
C ILE A 25 0.79 -9.99 -16.44
N VAL A 26 1.57 -9.96 -15.36
CA VAL A 26 2.87 -10.62 -15.24
C VAL A 26 2.88 -11.47 -13.97
N PRO A 27 2.51 -12.75 -14.06
CA PRO A 27 2.42 -13.62 -12.90
C PRO A 27 3.83 -13.94 -12.37
N GLY A 28 4.06 -13.64 -11.09
CA GLY A 28 5.34 -13.81 -10.40
C GLY A 28 5.23 -14.04 -8.89
N THR A 29 4.02 -14.06 -8.32
CA THR A 29 3.68 -14.09 -6.89
C THR A 29 4.20 -12.89 -6.07
N PHE A 30 5.30 -12.27 -6.49
CA PHE A 30 5.94 -11.16 -5.80
C PHE A 30 5.08 -9.90 -5.71
N MET A 31 4.40 -9.52 -6.81
CA MET A 31 3.57 -8.31 -6.80
C MET A 31 2.29 -8.52 -5.98
N LEU A 32 1.83 -9.76 -5.86
CA LEU A 32 0.75 -10.13 -4.95
C LEU A 32 1.06 -9.75 -3.50
N TRP A 33 2.22 -10.15 -2.99
CA TRP A 33 2.65 -9.85 -1.62
C TRP A 33 2.79 -8.35 -1.37
N LEU A 34 3.41 -7.62 -2.30
CA LEU A 34 3.51 -6.16 -2.21
C LEU A 34 2.13 -5.48 -2.25
N GLY A 35 1.21 -5.98 -3.08
CA GLY A 35 -0.15 -5.47 -3.17
C GLY A 35 -0.93 -5.65 -1.87
N LEU A 36 -0.84 -6.83 -1.25
CA LEU A 36 -1.46 -7.10 0.04
C LEU A 36 -0.85 -6.26 1.16
N ALA A 37 0.48 -6.09 1.19
CA ALA A 37 1.18 -5.25 2.15
C ALA A 37 0.72 -3.77 2.05
N ALA A 38 0.53 -3.26 0.84
CA ALA A 38 0.00 -1.92 0.62
C ALA A 38 -1.44 -1.80 1.14
N ILE A 39 -2.32 -2.74 0.82
CA ILE A 39 -3.72 -2.74 1.31
C ILE A 39 -3.75 -2.79 2.84
N ALA A 40 -2.97 -3.68 3.47
CA ALA A 40 -2.87 -3.79 4.91
C ALA A 40 -2.39 -2.49 5.56
N THR A 41 -1.38 -1.83 4.98
CA THR A 41 -0.90 -0.52 5.44
C THR A 41 -2.01 0.55 5.36
N GLY A 42 -2.78 0.58 4.27
CA GLY A 42 -3.92 1.48 4.09
C GLY A 42 -5.01 1.26 5.16
N VAL A 43 -5.33 -0.01 5.45
CA VAL A 43 -6.29 -0.38 6.50
C VAL A 43 -5.79 0.04 7.88
N ILE A 44 -4.51 -0.22 8.18
CA ILE A 44 -3.89 0.18 9.45
C ILE A 44 -3.94 1.72 9.61
N GLY A 45 -3.68 2.47 8.54
CA GLY A 45 -3.77 3.92 8.56
C GLY A 45 -5.19 4.46 8.84
N TRP A 46 -6.24 3.70 8.53
CA TRP A 46 -7.62 4.07 8.89
C TRP A 46 -7.94 3.78 10.35
N ILE A 47 -7.33 2.75 10.94
CA ILE A 47 -7.54 2.39 12.35
C ILE A 47 -6.72 3.30 13.26
N VAL A 48 -5.49 3.60 12.86
CA VAL A 48 -4.52 4.36 13.66
C VAL A 48 -4.08 5.60 12.88
N SER A 49 -4.36 6.77 13.45
CA SER A 49 -3.82 8.04 12.97
C SER A 49 -2.30 8.04 13.15
N MET A 50 -1.58 8.02 12.04
CA MET A 50 -0.12 8.00 12.03
C MET A 50 0.40 8.85 10.87
N SER A 51 1.64 9.32 10.98
CA SER A 51 2.28 10.07 9.90
C SER A 51 2.60 9.15 8.72
N TRP A 52 2.69 9.73 7.52
CA TRP A 52 2.98 8.99 6.29
C TRP A 52 4.32 8.26 6.33
N GLN A 53 5.30 8.76 7.09
CA GLN A 53 6.59 8.10 7.29
C GLN A 53 6.42 6.76 8.02
N VAL A 54 5.57 6.71 9.04
CA VAL A 54 5.28 5.46 9.78
C VAL A 54 4.56 4.46 8.87
N GLN A 55 3.63 4.93 8.03
CA GLN A 55 2.95 4.08 7.06
C GLN A 55 3.93 3.43 6.07
N ILE A 56 4.93 4.17 5.57
CA ILE A 56 5.97 3.62 4.68
C ILE A 56 6.79 2.55 5.39
N VAL A 57 7.14 2.75 6.67
CA VAL A 57 7.88 1.74 7.46
C VAL A 57 7.05 0.48 7.64
N ILE A 58 5.75 0.62 7.96
CA ILE A 58 4.83 -0.52 8.07
C ILE A 58 4.73 -1.27 6.74
N PHE A 59 4.56 -0.56 5.62
CA PHE A 59 4.55 -1.16 4.30
C PHE A 59 5.83 -1.92 3.99
N ALA A 60 7.00 -1.34 4.29
CA ALA A 60 8.29 -1.99 4.06
C ALA A 60 8.44 -3.27 4.88
N ILE A 61 8.01 -3.26 6.16
CA ILE A 61 8.02 -4.45 7.01
C ILE A 61 7.07 -5.52 6.46
N LEU A 62 5.82 -5.15 6.17
CA LEU A 62 4.81 -6.06 5.64
C LEU A 62 5.17 -6.63 4.25
N SER A 63 5.99 -5.92 3.48
CA SER A 63 6.44 -6.35 2.15
C SER A 63 7.53 -7.43 2.20
N VAL A 64 8.23 -7.58 3.33
CA VAL A 64 9.37 -8.49 3.49
C VAL A 64 8.97 -9.79 4.21
N ILE A 65 7.87 -9.76 4.96
CA ILE A 65 7.31 -10.92 5.68
C ILE A 65 6.50 -11.78 4.71
#